data_AF-A0A944IVW2-F1
#
_entry.id   AF-A0A944IVW2-F1
#
_cell.length_a   1.000
_cell.length_b   1.000
_cell.length_c   1.000
_cell.angle_alpha   90.00
_cell.angle_beta   90.00
_cell.angle_gamma   90.00
#
_symmetry.space_group_name_H-M   'P 1'
#
loop_
_entity.id
_entity.type
_entity.pdbx_description
1 polymer ?
#
loop_
_entity_poly.entity_id
_entity_poly.type
_entity_poly.pdbx_seq_one_letter_code
_entity_poly.pdbx_strand_id
1 'polypeptide(L)'
;MSGSLWLKVPGGNTLPAVPRPRRTAPPAADPMDELADRLGGFIAAAVHPDEIAAILESDGMTDEHIRLTYGRPDSFGLAEELYDRVPRSFPEPEGAPDPWKVSLTACLLRGVIFALPGLAYLLGAPLLEGPQDRLGLPAGTLTLLAGALIGWVWDQTLSHRAYSWLGLGDRAAAGRILLVGAPAGALLGTAAALSVPGGPPFSYAFAAGQASYVGAATVLLVLGRERVLLAALAPMAAGAVLVLFTDLPVPVRVTLLVVSLLAACTLAVRELPLAEGVRAAVRRIRGWAGRRPGEGPVRWRMLRGAEEEYAPRGPRLADSVPYGVFGLGTGLLVLYAALGEVLAGGPAEAVAAPSAVALTLSMGPAEWLLHRFRSGSLAGLRSARSPRAFRRRMLATLVRCLAVYLAVLLALGLAGTLLWPGAPGLTGIRAATLLLLGAVMWTGLLLQSFGAVRPAAAVCASAAVAQSLALLTGLGQPRLVQLVVAGTAAAALATLVCLLLGRATAHR
;
A
#
# COMPACT_ATOMS: atom_id res chain seq x y z
N MET A 1 14.94 40.41 -3.24
CA MET A 1 15.81 40.80 -2.11
C MET A 1 16.12 39.55 -1.32
N SER A 2 17.29 38.98 -1.61
CA SER A 2 17.76 37.72 -1.01
C SER A 2 18.24 38.00 0.41
N GLY A 3 17.66 37.28 1.37
CA GLY A 3 18.06 37.28 2.77
C GLY A 3 19.02 36.14 3.04
N SER A 4 20.12 36.49 3.71
CA SER A 4 21.22 35.66 4.18
C SER A 4 20.80 34.55 5.15
N LEU A 5 21.39 33.36 5.01
CA LEU A 5 21.60 32.42 6.09
C LEU A 5 23.11 32.22 6.21
N TRP A 6 23.69 32.80 7.25
CA TRP A 6 24.85 32.35 8.05
C TRP A 6 25.54 33.58 8.63
N LEU A 7 25.18 33.91 9.88
CA LEU A 7 26.07 34.48 10.89
C LEU A 7 25.40 34.39 12.27
N LYS A 8 25.88 33.46 13.10
CA LYS A 8 25.89 33.62 14.56
C LYS A 8 27.32 33.30 15.00
N VAL A 9 27.96 34.31 15.57
CA VAL A 9 29.36 34.36 16.01
C VAL A 9 29.46 33.83 17.44
N PRO A 10 30.61 33.24 17.84
CA PRO A 10 31.14 33.54 19.17
C PRO A 10 32.59 34.06 19.11
N GLY A 11 32.75 35.29 19.59
CA GLY A 11 33.86 35.81 20.41
C GLY A 11 35.32 35.61 19.98
N GLY A 12 35.94 36.69 19.53
CA GLY A 12 37.40 36.88 19.54
C GLY A 12 37.81 38.12 18.74
N ASN A 13 38.12 39.23 19.41
CA ASN A 13 38.68 40.42 18.80
C ASN A 13 39.97 40.08 18.05
N THR A 14 40.02 40.34 16.74
CA THR A 14 40.87 41.36 16.08
C THR A 14 40.68 41.23 14.57
N LEU A 15 40.44 42.34 13.88
CA LEU A 15 40.28 42.44 12.43
C LEU A 15 41.24 41.51 11.65
N PRO A 16 40.78 40.72 10.65
CA PRO A 16 41.72 40.03 9.78
C PRO A 16 42.43 41.08 8.92
N ALA A 17 43.74 41.15 9.10
CA ALA A 17 44.65 41.96 8.30
C ALA A 17 44.43 41.67 6.81
N VAL A 18 44.27 42.72 6.00
CA VAL A 18 44.30 42.64 4.54
C VAL A 18 45.64 42.00 4.13
N PRO A 19 45.66 40.85 3.44
CA PRO A 19 46.91 40.26 2.99
C PRO A 19 47.53 41.15 1.92
N ARG A 20 48.67 41.79 2.24
CA ARG A 20 49.56 42.33 1.20
C ARG A 20 50.11 41.16 0.38
N PRO A 21 50.29 41.31 -0.94
CA PRO A 21 50.75 40.24 -1.81
C PRO A 21 52.13 39.76 -1.34
N ARG A 22 52.21 38.49 -0.94
CA ARG A 22 53.51 37.84 -0.68
C ARG A 22 54.22 37.67 -2.01
N ARG A 23 55.30 38.44 -2.20
CA ARG A 23 56.31 38.15 -3.20
C ARG A 23 56.94 36.79 -2.90
N THR A 24 57.11 36.02 -3.98
CA THR A 24 57.88 34.77 -4.13
C THR A 24 57.38 33.57 -3.35
N ALA A 25 56.32 32.95 -3.88
CA ALA A 25 56.14 31.50 -3.80
C ALA A 25 57.28 30.79 -4.57
N PRO A 26 57.57 29.50 -4.30
CA PRO A 26 58.46 28.68 -5.14
C PRO A 26 57.96 28.71 -6.61
N PRO A 27 58.75 28.29 -7.63
CA PRO A 27 58.23 28.24 -9.00
C PRO A 27 56.91 27.49 -8.96
N ALA A 28 55.84 28.21 -9.28
CA ALA A 28 54.49 27.72 -9.13
C ALA A 28 54.37 26.46 -9.99
N ALA A 29 53.65 25.45 -9.48
CA ALA A 29 53.03 24.50 -10.39
C ALA A 29 52.36 25.31 -11.50
N ASP A 30 52.42 24.82 -12.75
CA ASP A 30 51.75 25.48 -13.88
C ASP A 30 50.37 25.97 -13.40
N PRO A 31 50.04 27.28 -13.49
CA PRO A 31 48.76 27.79 -12.99
C PRO A 31 47.57 27.03 -13.59
N MET A 32 47.76 26.45 -14.79
CA MET A 32 46.83 25.50 -15.39
C MET A 32 46.69 24.20 -14.62
N ASP A 33 47.79 23.61 -14.13
CA ASP A 33 47.76 22.39 -13.30
C ASP A 33 47.10 22.68 -11.95
N GLU A 34 47.35 23.84 -11.34
CA GLU A 34 46.69 24.22 -10.09
C GLU A 34 45.17 24.38 -10.29
N LEU A 35 44.74 24.99 -11.40
CA LEU A 35 43.33 25.13 -11.74
C LEU A 35 42.68 23.78 -12.07
N ALA A 36 43.41 22.93 -12.82
CA ALA A 36 42.99 21.58 -13.17
C ALA A 36 42.87 20.68 -11.93
N ASP A 37 43.75 20.81 -10.94
CA ASP A 37 43.65 20.09 -9.67
C ASP A 37 42.48 20.61 -8.83
N ARG A 38 42.34 21.94 -8.72
CA ARG A 38 41.29 22.57 -7.90
C ARG A 38 39.89 22.23 -8.39
N LEU A 39 39.68 22.27 -9.70
CA LEU A 39 38.38 22.01 -10.34
C LEU A 39 38.29 20.61 -10.96
N GLY A 40 39.29 19.75 -10.74
CA GLY A 40 39.48 18.49 -11.47
C GLY A 40 38.30 17.55 -11.40
N GLY A 41 37.63 17.47 -10.25
CA GLY A 41 36.42 16.65 -10.10
C GLY A 41 35.27 17.11 -11.00
N PHE A 42 35.08 18.42 -11.16
CA PHE A 42 34.06 18.97 -12.06
C PHE A 42 34.50 18.87 -13.51
N ILE A 43 35.73 19.32 -13.80
CA ILE A 43 36.29 19.29 -15.15
C ILE A 43 36.22 17.87 -15.69
N ALA A 44 36.66 16.85 -14.95
CA ALA A 44 36.63 15.46 -15.38
C ALA A 44 35.22 14.95 -15.71
N ALA A 45 34.19 15.46 -15.03
CA ALA A 45 32.79 15.07 -15.20
C ALA A 45 32.05 15.85 -16.29
N ALA A 46 32.59 16.99 -16.74
CA ALA A 46 31.97 17.84 -17.75
C ALA A 46 31.79 17.09 -19.07
N VAL A 47 30.59 17.21 -19.65
CA VAL A 47 30.24 16.57 -20.94
C VAL A 47 30.65 17.46 -22.13
N HIS A 48 30.80 18.76 -21.90
CA HIS A 48 31.19 19.74 -22.91
C HIS A 48 32.08 20.84 -22.30
N PRO A 49 33.04 21.41 -23.04
CA PRO A 49 33.87 22.53 -22.55
C PRO A 49 33.04 23.73 -22.07
N ASP A 50 31.91 24.05 -22.72
CA ASP A 50 31.04 25.15 -22.28
C ASP A 50 30.51 25.00 -20.83
N GLU A 51 30.37 23.78 -20.31
CA GLU A 51 30.01 23.57 -18.89
C GLU A 51 31.12 24.06 -17.95
N ILE A 52 32.38 23.89 -18.38
CA ILE A 52 33.56 24.39 -17.67
C ILE A 52 33.61 25.91 -17.80
N ALA A 53 33.39 26.47 -18.99
CA ALA A 53 33.35 27.93 -19.21
C ALA A 53 32.31 28.61 -18.32
N ALA A 54 31.10 28.03 -18.22
CA ALA A 54 30.03 28.54 -17.37
C ALA A 54 30.42 28.58 -15.89
N ILE A 55 31.15 27.56 -15.41
CA ILE A 55 31.65 27.56 -14.03
C ILE A 55 32.74 28.61 -13.82
N LEU A 56 33.71 28.69 -14.73
CA LEU A 56 34.78 29.69 -14.67
C LEU A 56 34.21 31.11 -14.61
N GLU A 57 33.19 31.39 -15.43
CA GLU A 57 32.49 32.68 -15.43
C GLU A 57 31.69 32.90 -14.13
N SER A 58 31.00 31.86 -13.62
CA SER A 58 30.24 31.95 -12.36
C SER A 58 31.12 32.15 -11.12
N ASP A 59 32.35 31.67 -11.15
CA ASP A 59 33.39 31.90 -10.14
C ASP A 59 34.03 33.30 -10.26
N GLY A 60 33.58 34.10 -11.24
CA GLY A 60 34.02 35.47 -11.46
C GLY A 60 35.34 35.60 -12.22
N MET A 61 35.76 34.58 -12.97
CA MET A 61 36.92 34.72 -13.85
C MET A 61 36.60 35.62 -15.03
N THR A 62 37.30 36.74 -15.12
CA THR A 62 37.21 37.65 -16.27
C THR A 62 38.20 37.24 -17.37
N ASP A 63 37.89 37.56 -18.62
CA ASP A 63 38.80 37.29 -19.76
C ASP A 63 40.17 37.94 -19.58
N GLU A 64 40.23 39.09 -18.92
CA GLU A 64 41.50 39.76 -18.60
C GLU A 64 42.33 38.96 -17.59
N HIS A 65 41.70 38.43 -16.54
CA HIS A 65 42.37 37.56 -15.59
C HIS A 65 42.84 36.26 -16.25
N ILE A 66 42.02 35.69 -17.14
CA ILE A 66 42.33 34.45 -17.85
C ILE A 66 43.53 34.64 -18.78
N ARG A 67 43.55 35.72 -19.55
CA ARG A 67 44.64 36.05 -20.45
C ARG A 67 45.96 36.31 -19.73
N LEU A 68 45.92 37.01 -18.59
CA LEU A 68 47.11 37.35 -17.82
C LEU A 68 47.67 36.17 -17.02
N THR A 69 46.81 35.27 -16.54
CA THR A 69 47.20 34.19 -15.62
C THR A 69 47.43 32.86 -16.33
N TYR A 70 46.63 32.55 -17.35
CA TYR A 70 46.61 31.24 -18.03
C TYR A 70 47.02 31.33 -19.51
N GLY A 71 47.20 32.54 -20.07
CA GLY A 71 47.65 32.71 -21.46
C GLY A 71 46.62 32.26 -22.50
N ARG A 72 45.33 32.26 -22.14
CA ARG A 72 44.20 31.92 -23.02
C ARG A 72 43.33 33.15 -23.30
N PRO A 73 42.69 33.24 -24.48
CA PRO A 73 42.01 34.46 -24.91
C PRO A 73 40.77 34.79 -24.05
N ASP A 74 40.04 33.77 -23.60
CA ASP A 74 38.76 33.86 -22.91
C ASP A 74 38.46 32.57 -22.11
N SER A 75 37.31 32.55 -21.42
CA SER A 75 36.83 31.39 -20.65
C SER A 75 36.57 30.13 -21.50
N PHE A 76 36.21 30.28 -22.77
CA PHE A 76 35.98 29.16 -23.69
C PHE A 76 37.29 28.48 -24.08
N GLY A 77 38.30 29.26 -24.49
CA GLY A 77 39.61 28.74 -24.84
C GLY A 77 40.34 28.11 -23.65
N LEU A 78 40.13 28.65 -22.43
CA LEU A 78 40.61 28.03 -21.20
C LEU A 78 39.86 26.71 -20.90
N ALA A 79 38.54 26.70 -21.08
CA ALA A 79 37.71 25.52 -20.86
C ALA A 79 38.03 24.36 -21.81
N GLU A 80 38.27 24.63 -23.10
CA GLU A 80 38.68 23.62 -24.08
C GLU A 80 40.00 22.94 -23.68
N GLU A 81 41.00 23.73 -23.27
CA GLU A 81 42.28 23.15 -22.85
C GLU A 81 42.16 22.34 -21.55
N LEU A 82 41.38 22.81 -20.57
CA LEU A 82 41.08 22.05 -19.36
C LEU A 82 40.31 20.76 -19.66
N TYR A 83 39.40 20.82 -20.65
CA TYR A 83 38.64 19.67 -21.12
C TYR A 83 39.56 18.60 -21.74
N ASP A 84 40.52 19.01 -22.55
CA ASP A 84 41.48 18.09 -23.20
C ASP A 84 42.55 17.55 -22.23
N ARG A 85 42.99 18.36 -21.26
CA ARG A 85 44.09 18.02 -20.32
C ARG A 85 43.67 17.06 -19.23
N VAL A 86 42.44 17.17 -18.70
CA VAL A 86 41.97 16.34 -17.59
C VAL A 86 41.30 15.06 -18.10
N PRO A 87 41.71 13.85 -17.65
CA PRO A 87 41.06 12.61 -18.02
C PRO A 87 39.58 12.61 -17.64
N ARG A 88 38.71 12.22 -18.58
CA ARG A 88 37.26 12.17 -18.34
C ARG A 88 36.92 11.11 -17.29
N SER A 89 36.18 11.51 -16.27
CA SER A 89 35.65 10.65 -15.22
C SER A 89 34.22 11.09 -14.94
N PHE A 90 33.27 10.22 -15.25
CA PHE A 90 31.85 10.46 -15.02
C PHE A 90 31.44 9.74 -13.73
N PRO A 91 31.50 10.41 -12.55
CA PRO A 91 31.09 9.78 -11.31
C PRO A 91 29.64 9.34 -11.40
N GLU A 92 29.34 8.15 -10.88
CA GLU A 92 27.96 7.68 -10.82
C GLU A 92 27.16 8.66 -9.95
N PRO A 93 26.01 9.19 -10.42
CA PRO A 93 25.20 10.12 -9.65
C PRO A 93 24.88 9.55 -8.27
N GLU A 94 24.82 10.41 -7.24
CA GLU A 94 24.42 9.97 -5.91
C GLU A 94 23.13 9.16 -5.97
N GLY A 95 23.14 7.99 -5.34
CA GLY A 95 22.03 7.06 -5.42
C GLY A 95 20.77 7.69 -4.82
N ALA A 96 19.79 8.00 -5.67
CA ALA A 96 18.50 8.47 -5.20
C ALA A 96 17.91 7.47 -4.18
N PRO A 97 17.38 7.97 -3.04
CA PRO A 97 16.86 7.12 -1.98
C PRO A 97 15.80 6.17 -2.53
N ASP A 98 15.80 4.94 -2.05
CA ASP A 98 14.85 3.92 -2.50
C ASP A 98 13.43 4.27 -1.98
N PRO A 99 12.49 4.63 -2.88
CA PRO A 99 11.13 5.02 -2.47
C PRO A 99 10.33 3.84 -1.92
N TRP A 100 10.79 2.60 -2.11
CA TRP A 100 10.08 1.39 -1.68
C TRP A 100 10.55 0.86 -0.33
N LYS A 101 11.53 1.52 0.30
CA LYS A 101 12.05 1.12 1.60
C LYS A 101 11.02 1.39 2.70
N VAL A 102 10.55 0.32 3.34
CA VAL A 102 9.57 0.38 4.45
C VAL A 102 10.09 -0.37 5.68
N SER A 103 9.61 0.02 6.86
CA SER A 103 9.95 -0.66 8.10
C SER A 103 9.18 -1.97 8.25
N LEU A 104 9.90 -3.08 8.47
CA LEU A 104 9.31 -4.39 8.75
C LEU A 104 8.32 -4.33 9.93
N THR A 105 8.67 -3.61 10.99
CA THR A 105 7.84 -3.49 12.20
C THR A 105 6.48 -2.86 11.92
N ALA A 106 6.40 -1.85 11.05
CA ALA A 106 5.11 -1.26 10.66
C ALA A 106 4.25 -2.25 9.85
N CYS A 107 4.83 -3.00 8.92
CA CYS A 107 4.10 -4.03 8.17
C CYS A 107 3.60 -5.15 9.09
N LEU A 108 4.44 -5.62 10.03
CA LEU A 108 4.04 -6.63 11.02
C LEU A 108 2.92 -6.12 11.94
N LEU A 109 3.02 -4.87 12.41
CA LEU A 109 1.97 -4.22 13.19
C LEU A 109 0.64 -4.20 12.42
N ARG A 110 0.69 -3.90 11.12
CA ARG A 110 -0.50 -3.87 10.26
C ARG A 110 -1.13 -5.27 10.11
N GLY A 111 -0.31 -6.31 9.97
CA GLY A 111 -0.77 -7.72 10.00
C GLY A 111 -1.48 -8.07 11.32
N VAL A 112 -0.93 -7.65 12.45
CA VAL A 112 -1.56 -7.83 13.78
C VAL A 112 -2.89 -7.08 13.86
N ILE A 113 -2.94 -5.82 13.41
CA ILE A 113 -4.16 -5.00 13.40
C ILE A 113 -5.24 -5.61 12.50
N PHE A 114 -4.89 -6.25 11.38
CA PHE A 114 -5.86 -6.95 10.54
C PHE A 114 -6.48 -8.17 11.22
N ALA A 115 -5.74 -8.84 12.11
CA ALA A 115 -6.22 -10.01 12.84
C ALA A 115 -6.98 -9.67 14.12
N LEU A 116 -6.64 -8.57 14.80
CA LEU A 116 -7.22 -8.15 16.09
C LEU A 116 -8.75 -8.16 16.14
N PRO A 117 -9.48 -7.68 15.10
CA PRO A 117 -10.95 -7.70 15.10
C PRO A 117 -11.54 -9.10 15.23
N GLY A 118 -10.79 -10.14 14.85
CA GLY A 118 -11.16 -11.53 15.10
C GLY A 118 -11.38 -11.84 16.59
N LEU A 119 -10.69 -11.13 17.49
CA LEU A 119 -10.87 -11.28 18.94
C LEU A 119 -12.22 -10.75 19.44
N ALA A 120 -12.88 -9.86 18.69
CA ALA A 120 -14.21 -9.37 19.04
C ALA A 120 -15.24 -10.50 19.07
N TYR A 121 -15.05 -11.54 18.25
CA TYR A 121 -15.92 -12.72 18.24
C TYR A 121 -15.82 -13.53 19.54
N LEU A 122 -14.66 -13.53 20.22
CA LEU A 122 -14.53 -14.18 21.54
C LEU A 122 -15.34 -13.45 22.62
N LEU A 123 -15.38 -12.12 22.55
CA LEU A 123 -16.21 -11.31 23.44
C LEU A 123 -17.70 -11.42 23.10
N GLY A 124 -18.03 -11.50 21.81
CA GLY A 124 -19.41 -11.63 21.32
C GLY A 124 -19.99 -13.04 21.41
N ALA A 125 -19.18 -14.09 21.61
CA ALA A 125 -19.62 -15.48 21.52
C ALA A 125 -20.86 -15.82 22.36
N PRO A 126 -20.97 -15.44 23.66
CA PRO A 126 -22.16 -15.74 24.46
C PRO A 126 -23.45 -15.09 23.96
N LEU A 127 -23.32 -14.00 23.20
CA LEU A 127 -24.43 -13.24 22.62
C LEU A 127 -24.85 -13.76 21.24
N LEU A 128 -24.04 -14.66 20.66
CA LEU A 128 -24.28 -15.34 19.40
C LEU A 128 -24.75 -16.79 19.64
N GLU A 129 -25.06 -17.16 20.88
CA GLU A 129 -25.68 -18.44 21.20
C GLU A 129 -27.11 -18.52 20.65
N GLY A 130 -27.45 -19.67 20.10
CA GLY A 130 -28.76 -19.91 19.50
C GLY A 130 -28.77 -21.20 18.69
N PRO A 131 -29.92 -21.55 18.07
CA PRO A 131 -30.01 -22.67 17.15
C PRO A 131 -28.95 -22.53 16.05
N GLN A 132 -28.31 -23.65 15.70
CA GLN A 132 -27.40 -23.68 14.56
C GLN A 132 -28.10 -23.17 13.31
N ASP A 133 -27.35 -22.52 12.43
CA ASP A 133 -27.90 -22.08 11.16
C ASP A 133 -28.17 -23.26 10.22
N ARG A 134 -28.71 -22.96 9.04
CA ARG A 134 -29.07 -23.97 8.03
C ARG A 134 -27.89 -24.84 7.53
N LEU A 135 -26.65 -24.46 7.84
CA LEU A 135 -25.44 -25.19 7.49
C LEU A 135 -24.84 -25.94 8.70
N GLY A 136 -25.54 -25.97 9.84
CA GLY A 136 -25.02 -26.53 11.08
C GLY A 136 -23.93 -25.67 11.74
N LEU A 137 -23.75 -24.43 11.29
CA LEU A 137 -22.77 -23.50 11.85
C LEU A 137 -23.34 -22.77 13.07
N PRO A 138 -22.47 -22.19 13.93
CA PRO A 138 -22.92 -21.34 15.03
C PRO A 138 -23.89 -20.24 14.57
N ALA A 139 -24.85 -19.89 15.43
CA ALA A 139 -25.92 -18.98 15.06
C ALA A 139 -25.39 -17.63 14.56
N GLY A 140 -25.97 -17.13 13.47
CA GLY A 140 -25.57 -15.85 12.87
C GLY A 140 -24.29 -15.88 12.04
N THR A 141 -23.61 -17.02 11.87
CA THR A 141 -22.40 -17.14 11.04
C THR A 141 -22.63 -16.61 9.62
N LEU A 142 -23.70 -17.04 8.94
CA LEU A 142 -24.05 -16.54 7.60
C LEU A 142 -24.30 -15.02 7.55
N THR A 143 -24.97 -14.46 8.57
CA THR A 143 -25.23 -13.02 8.71
C THR A 143 -23.91 -12.24 8.78
N LEU A 144 -22.97 -12.72 9.60
CA LEU A 144 -21.66 -12.10 9.81
C LEU A 144 -20.78 -12.18 8.56
N LEU A 145 -20.79 -13.34 7.89
CA LEU A 145 -20.04 -13.56 6.64
C LEU A 145 -20.55 -12.70 5.49
N ALA A 146 -21.87 -12.55 5.34
CA ALA A 146 -22.45 -11.70 4.30
C ALA A 146 -22.01 -10.24 4.47
N GLY A 147 -22.10 -9.71 5.69
CA GLY A 147 -21.62 -8.36 6.00
C GLY A 147 -20.11 -8.21 5.82
N ALA A 148 -19.32 -9.20 6.26
CA ALA A 148 -17.86 -9.19 6.12
C ALA A 148 -17.41 -9.19 4.66
N LEU A 149 -18.02 -10.04 3.81
CA LEU A 149 -17.67 -10.16 2.40
C LEU A 149 -17.97 -8.86 1.64
N ILE A 150 -19.16 -8.29 1.83
CA ILE A 150 -19.52 -7.00 1.21
C ILE A 150 -18.64 -5.86 1.74
N GLY A 151 -18.36 -5.85 3.05
CA GLY A 151 -17.42 -4.91 3.65
C GLY A 151 -16.03 -4.98 3.02
N TRP A 152 -15.52 -6.19 2.77
CA TRP A 152 -14.23 -6.42 2.11
C TRP A 152 -14.21 -5.91 0.66
N VAL A 153 -15.23 -6.22 -0.13
CA VAL A 153 -15.36 -5.73 -1.52
C VAL A 153 -15.34 -4.20 -1.57
N TRP A 154 -16.10 -3.58 -0.68
CA TRP A 154 -16.19 -2.13 -0.59
C TRP A 154 -14.87 -1.51 -0.14
N ASP A 155 -14.23 -2.08 0.89
CA ASP A 155 -12.95 -1.62 1.42
C ASP A 155 -11.85 -1.61 0.36
N GLN A 156 -11.73 -2.66 -0.47
CA GLN A 156 -10.76 -2.70 -1.56
C GLN A 156 -10.97 -1.56 -2.57
N THR A 157 -12.23 -1.32 -2.93
CA THR A 157 -12.62 -0.27 -3.88
C THR A 157 -12.33 1.12 -3.30
N LEU A 158 -12.68 1.33 -2.03
CA LEU A 158 -12.51 2.60 -1.33
C LEU A 158 -11.03 2.91 -1.09
N SER A 159 -10.27 1.93 -0.62
CA SER A 159 -8.84 2.03 -0.35
C SER A 159 -8.07 2.39 -1.61
N HIS A 160 -8.30 1.72 -2.74
CA HIS A 160 -7.67 2.08 -4.03
C HIS A 160 -7.94 3.54 -4.40
N ARG A 161 -9.19 3.97 -4.30
CA ARG A 161 -9.58 5.32 -4.68
C ARG A 161 -8.94 6.36 -3.77
N ALA A 162 -8.89 6.11 -2.46
CA ALA A 162 -8.26 7.02 -1.52
C ALA A 162 -6.73 7.06 -1.68
N TYR A 163 -6.06 5.92 -1.85
CA TYR A 163 -4.63 5.87 -2.15
C TYR A 163 -4.27 6.52 -3.48
N SER A 164 -5.13 6.43 -4.50
CA SER A 164 -4.93 7.15 -5.77
C SER A 164 -4.88 8.67 -5.57
N TRP A 165 -5.71 9.23 -4.69
CA TRP A 165 -5.64 10.67 -4.37
C TRP A 165 -4.43 11.03 -3.52
N LEU A 166 -4.04 10.18 -2.57
CA LEU A 166 -2.80 10.36 -1.80
C LEU A 166 -1.57 10.32 -2.72
N GLY A 167 -1.55 9.44 -3.73
CA GLY A 167 -0.50 9.37 -4.73
C GLY A 167 -0.41 10.61 -5.62
N LEU A 168 -1.53 11.33 -5.79
CA LEU A 168 -1.56 12.64 -6.46
C LEU A 168 -1.22 13.81 -5.51
N GLY A 169 -0.94 13.54 -4.23
CA GLY A 169 -0.65 14.56 -3.21
C GLY A 169 -1.88 15.27 -2.63
N ASP A 170 -3.11 14.95 -3.08
CA ASP A 170 -4.34 15.60 -2.59
C ASP A 170 -4.95 14.82 -1.41
N ARG A 171 -4.36 15.06 -0.23
CA ARG A 171 -4.85 14.48 1.04
C ARG A 171 -6.28 14.90 1.37
N ALA A 172 -6.71 16.10 0.97
CA ALA A 172 -8.06 16.59 1.23
C ALA A 172 -9.10 15.84 0.39
N ALA A 173 -8.81 15.53 -0.88
CA ALA A 173 -9.66 14.70 -1.73
C ALA A 173 -9.76 13.26 -1.21
N ALA A 174 -8.64 12.67 -0.78
CA ALA A 174 -8.64 11.37 -0.12
C ALA A 174 -9.56 11.38 1.10
N GLY A 175 -9.43 12.38 1.98
CA GLY A 175 -10.30 12.56 3.14
C GLY A 175 -11.78 12.71 2.79
N ARG A 176 -12.13 13.48 1.75
CA ARG A 176 -13.54 13.62 1.30
C ARG A 176 -14.13 12.30 0.80
N ILE A 177 -13.34 11.48 0.13
CA ILE A 177 -13.78 10.17 -0.38
C ILE A 177 -13.95 9.18 0.75
N LEU A 178 -13.03 9.17 1.73
CA LEU A 178 -13.15 8.36 2.93
C LEU A 178 -14.36 8.76 3.76
N LEU A 179 -14.62 10.07 3.91
CA LEU A 179 -15.77 10.60 4.67
C LEU A 179 -17.13 10.11 4.16
N VAL A 180 -17.29 9.95 2.84
CA VAL A 180 -18.54 9.45 2.23
C VAL A 180 -18.50 7.94 2.04
N GLY A 181 -17.35 7.39 1.66
CA GLY A 181 -17.18 5.99 1.32
C GLY A 181 -17.24 5.09 2.54
N ALA A 182 -16.63 5.45 3.67
CA ALA A 182 -16.65 4.62 4.88
C ALA A 182 -18.09 4.37 5.40
N PRO A 183 -18.95 5.39 5.62
CA PRO A 183 -20.32 5.14 6.06
C PRO A 183 -21.16 4.42 5.00
N ALA A 184 -20.96 4.69 3.71
CA ALA A 184 -21.65 3.95 2.64
C ALA A 184 -21.30 2.45 2.67
N GLY A 185 -20.03 2.12 2.89
CA GLY A 185 -19.58 0.74 3.07
C GLY A 185 -20.18 0.07 4.29
N ALA A 186 -20.22 0.78 5.43
CA ALA A 186 -20.84 0.30 6.65
C ALA A 186 -22.34 0.00 6.45
N LEU A 187 -23.06 0.89 5.74
CA LEU A 187 -24.47 0.68 5.40
C LEU A 187 -24.67 -0.52 4.46
N LEU A 188 -23.83 -0.67 3.44
CA LEU A 188 -23.90 -1.81 2.51
C LEU A 188 -23.61 -3.14 3.20
N GLY A 189 -22.59 -3.20 4.06
CA GLY A 189 -22.29 -4.39 4.85
C GLY A 189 -23.41 -4.72 5.83
N THR A 190 -24.00 -3.72 6.47
CA THR A 190 -25.17 -3.91 7.37
C THR A 190 -26.39 -4.39 6.59
N ALA A 191 -26.69 -3.82 5.42
CA ALA A 191 -27.79 -4.23 4.58
C ALA A 191 -27.62 -5.68 4.07
N ALA A 192 -26.39 -6.08 3.74
CA ALA A 192 -26.06 -7.44 3.36
C ALA A 192 -26.24 -8.44 4.52
N ALA A 193 -25.93 -8.03 5.75
CA ALA A 193 -26.23 -8.85 6.93
C ALA A 193 -27.75 -8.99 7.14
N LEU A 194 -28.50 -7.88 7.05
CA LEU A 194 -29.95 -7.85 7.22
C LEU A 194 -30.71 -8.66 6.14
N SER A 195 -30.14 -8.87 4.96
CA SER A 195 -30.75 -9.69 3.92
C SER A 195 -30.65 -11.20 4.18
N VAL A 196 -29.86 -11.62 5.17
CA VAL A 196 -29.77 -13.02 5.58
C VAL A 196 -30.88 -13.33 6.60
N PRO A 197 -31.86 -14.21 6.27
CA PRO A 197 -32.95 -14.53 7.18
C PRO A 197 -32.51 -15.47 8.31
N GLY A 198 -33.19 -15.38 9.45
CA GLY A 198 -33.10 -16.38 10.53
C GLY A 198 -31.90 -16.24 11.47
N GLY A 199 -31.17 -15.12 11.44
CA GLY A 199 -30.11 -14.84 12.41
C GLY A 199 -30.67 -14.44 13.79
N PRO A 200 -29.95 -14.70 14.90
CA PRO A 200 -30.33 -14.16 16.20
C PRO A 200 -30.25 -12.61 16.16
N PRO A 201 -31.12 -11.88 16.89
CA PRO A 201 -31.16 -10.41 16.82
C PRO A 201 -29.80 -9.72 17.03
N PHE A 202 -28.97 -10.29 17.92
CA PHE A 202 -27.64 -9.75 18.20
C PHE A 202 -26.66 -9.90 17.04
N SER A 203 -26.78 -10.92 16.18
CA SER A 203 -25.85 -11.08 15.04
C SER A 203 -25.96 -9.93 14.04
N TYR A 204 -27.16 -9.37 13.85
CA TYR A 204 -27.37 -8.19 13.01
C TYR A 204 -26.73 -6.94 13.62
N ALA A 205 -26.88 -6.73 14.94
CA ALA A 205 -26.26 -5.62 15.64
C ALA A 205 -24.72 -5.74 15.62
N PHE A 206 -24.20 -6.95 15.83
CA PHE A 206 -22.78 -7.24 15.77
C PHE A 206 -22.22 -7.05 14.34
N ALA A 207 -22.95 -7.50 13.32
CA ALA A 207 -22.58 -7.29 11.91
C ALA A 207 -22.57 -5.80 11.54
N ALA A 208 -23.53 -5.00 12.05
CA ALA A 208 -23.54 -3.56 11.87
C ALA A 208 -22.34 -2.88 12.56
N GLY A 209 -22.00 -3.33 13.76
CA GLY A 209 -20.79 -2.90 14.48
C GLY A 209 -19.52 -3.24 13.73
N GLN A 210 -19.40 -4.46 13.20
CA GLN A 210 -18.29 -4.89 12.34
C GLN A 210 -18.20 -4.02 11.08
N ALA A 211 -19.29 -3.78 10.37
CA ALA A 211 -19.29 -2.99 9.15
C ALA A 211 -18.86 -1.53 9.42
N SER A 212 -19.30 -0.97 10.56
CA SER A 212 -18.89 0.35 11.02
C SER A 212 -17.41 0.40 11.40
N TYR A 213 -16.92 -0.63 12.10
CA TYR A 213 -15.51 -0.80 12.42
C TYR A 213 -14.65 -0.88 11.14
N VAL A 214 -15.03 -1.70 10.17
CA VAL A 214 -14.30 -1.84 8.90
C VAL A 214 -14.16 -0.47 8.24
N GLY A 215 -15.26 0.29 8.12
CA GLY A 215 -15.22 1.65 7.61
C GLY A 215 -14.24 2.57 8.37
N ALA A 216 -14.29 2.57 9.70
CA ALA A 216 -13.37 3.37 10.53
C ALA A 216 -11.90 2.93 10.39
N ALA A 217 -11.66 1.62 10.36
CA ALA A 217 -10.34 1.03 10.16
C ALA A 217 -9.77 1.41 8.79
N THR A 218 -10.57 1.34 7.71
CA THR A 218 -10.17 1.80 6.37
C THR A 218 -9.66 3.24 6.42
N VAL A 219 -10.39 4.15 7.07
CA VAL A 219 -9.97 5.56 7.19
C VAL A 219 -8.61 5.68 7.88
N LEU A 220 -8.47 5.06 9.05
CA LEU A 220 -7.25 5.17 9.85
C LEU A 220 -6.05 4.52 9.14
N LEU A 221 -6.24 3.36 8.52
CA LEU A 221 -5.16 2.63 7.82
C LEU A 221 -4.71 3.32 6.53
N VAL A 222 -5.66 3.90 5.77
CA VAL A 222 -5.32 4.67 4.56
C VAL A 222 -4.55 5.94 4.92
N LEU A 223 -4.90 6.59 6.03
CA LEU A 223 -4.22 7.81 6.50
C LEU A 223 -2.94 7.55 7.31
N GLY A 224 -2.49 6.30 7.44
CA GLY A 224 -1.26 5.92 8.14
C GLY A 224 -1.34 6.08 9.66
N ARG A 225 -2.50 5.78 10.24
CA ARG A 225 -2.79 5.89 11.68
C ARG A 225 -2.89 4.52 12.35
N GLU A 226 -2.02 3.58 12.01
CA GLU A 226 -2.07 2.20 12.52
C GLU A 226 -1.97 2.15 14.05
N ARG A 227 -1.09 2.98 14.65
CA ARG A 227 -0.90 3.04 16.11
C ARG A 227 -2.16 3.53 16.84
N VAL A 228 -2.87 4.47 16.23
CA VAL A 228 -4.12 5.02 16.77
C VAL A 228 -5.21 3.96 16.73
N LEU A 229 -5.29 3.21 15.64
CA LEU A 229 -6.22 2.08 15.52
C LEU A 229 -5.91 0.97 16.54
N LEU A 230 -4.63 0.63 16.73
CA LEU A 230 -4.23 -0.33 17.76
C LEU A 230 -4.68 0.13 19.15
N ALA A 231 -4.46 1.40 19.50
CA ALA A 231 -4.88 1.95 20.78
C ALA A 231 -6.41 1.90 20.95
N ALA A 232 -7.18 2.17 19.88
CA ALA A 232 -8.63 2.07 19.91
C ALA A 232 -9.14 0.64 20.14
N LEU A 233 -8.41 -0.37 19.63
CA LEU A 233 -8.75 -1.78 19.78
C LEU A 233 -8.22 -2.41 21.06
N ALA A 234 -7.32 -1.73 21.78
CA ALA A 234 -6.70 -2.26 22.99
C ALA A 234 -7.70 -2.72 24.07
N PRO A 235 -8.81 -2.01 24.37
CA PRO A 235 -9.77 -2.48 25.37
C PRO A 235 -10.42 -3.81 24.98
N MET A 236 -10.86 -3.93 23.72
CA MET A 236 -11.43 -5.17 23.17
C MET A 236 -10.39 -6.31 23.18
N ALA A 237 -9.16 -6.04 22.78
CA ALA A 237 -8.10 -7.06 22.75
C ALA A 237 -7.74 -7.55 24.16
N ALA A 238 -7.57 -6.63 25.12
CA ALA A 238 -7.33 -6.95 26.51
C ALA A 238 -8.49 -7.75 27.12
N GLY A 239 -9.73 -7.35 26.81
CA GLY A 239 -10.94 -8.09 27.18
C GLY A 239 -10.94 -9.52 26.67
N ALA A 240 -10.64 -9.71 25.38
CA ALA A 240 -10.60 -11.03 24.77
C ALA A 240 -9.54 -11.95 25.40
N VAL A 241 -8.38 -11.40 25.76
CA VAL A 241 -7.35 -12.14 26.51
C VAL A 241 -7.84 -12.48 27.92
N LEU A 242 -8.49 -11.53 28.61
CA LEU A 242 -9.00 -11.72 29.97
C LEU A 242 -10.09 -12.80 30.05
N VAL A 243 -10.90 -12.95 29.00
CA VAL A 243 -11.89 -14.04 28.88
C VAL A 243 -11.26 -15.43 28.92
N LEU A 244 -9.99 -15.58 28.53
CA LEU A 244 -9.30 -16.88 28.60
C LEU A 244 -8.98 -17.31 30.04
N PHE A 245 -9.02 -16.37 30.99
CA PHE A 245 -8.66 -16.60 32.39
C PHE A 245 -9.83 -16.40 33.35
N THR A 246 -10.85 -15.62 32.96
CA THR A 246 -11.95 -15.22 33.83
C THR A 246 -13.26 -15.09 33.04
N ASP A 247 -14.35 -15.54 33.65
CA ASP A 247 -15.69 -15.38 33.08
C ASP A 247 -16.16 -13.94 33.24
N LEU A 248 -15.96 -13.13 32.20
CA LEU A 248 -16.45 -11.75 32.17
C LEU A 248 -17.98 -11.71 32.02
N PRO A 249 -18.69 -10.95 32.86
CA PRO A 249 -20.12 -10.72 32.69
C PRO A 249 -20.45 -10.11 31.33
N VAL A 250 -21.59 -10.49 30.76
CA VAL A 250 -22.06 -10.02 29.45
C VAL A 250 -22.04 -8.48 29.31
N PRO A 251 -22.48 -7.69 30.30
CA PRO A 251 -22.40 -6.22 30.20
C PRO A 251 -20.99 -5.71 29.98
N VAL A 252 -19.99 -6.29 30.66
CA VAL A 252 -18.57 -5.91 30.52
C VAL A 252 -18.07 -6.21 29.10
N ARG A 253 -18.40 -7.40 28.58
CA ARG A 253 -18.04 -7.80 27.19
C ARG A 253 -18.61 -6.81 26.17
N VAL A 254 -19.89 -6.46 26.30
CA VAL A 254 -20.56 -5.48 25.42
C VAL A 254 -19.92 -4.11 25.56
N THR A 255 -19.64 -3.64 26.77
CA THR A 255 -18.96 -2.36 26.98
C THR A 255 -17.60 -2.30 26.29
N LEU A 256 -16.78 -3.35 26.40
CA LEU A 256 -15.46 -3.39 25.76
C LEU A 256 -15.54 -3.34 24.23
N LEU A 257 -16.53 -4.04 23.63
CA LEU A 257 -16.83 -3.98 22.20
C LEU A 257 -17.26 -2.57 21.78
N VAL A 258 -18.25 -2.00 22.47
CA VAL A 258 -18.82 -0.68 22.15
C VAL A 258 -17.80 0.43 22.33
N VAL A 259 -17.04 0.43 23.44
CA VAL A 259 -16.00 1.44 23.69
C VAL A 259 -14.93 1.40 22.60
N SER A 260 -14.48 0.21 22.19
CA SER A 260 -13.46 0.08 21.14
C SER A 260 -13.98 0.52 19.77
N LEU A 261 -15.24 0.18 19.45
CA LEU A 261 -15.91 0.63 18.23
C LEU A 261 -16.06 2.16 18.21
N LEU A 262 -16.58 2.75 19.29
CA LEU A 262 -16.74 4.20 19.42
C LEU A 262 -15.39 4.91 19.35
N ALA A 263 -14.34 4.37 19.99
CA ALA A 263 -12.99 4.91 19.91
C ALA A 263 -12.48 4.89 18.45
N ALA A 264 -12.64 3.78 17.72
CA ALA A 264 -12.22 3.70 16.32
C ALA A 264 -13.00 4.70 15.44
N CYS A 265 -14.33 4.77 15.58
CA CYS A 265 -15.16 5.70 14.81
C CYS A 265 -14.83 7.17 15.12
N THR A 266 -14.68 7.53 16.39
CA THR A 266 -14.36 8.91 16.80
C THR A 266 -12.98 9.35 16.31
N LEU A 267 -11.98 8.49 16.41
CA LEU A 267 -10.63 8.76 15.90
C LEU A 267 -10.61 8.84 14.37
N ALA A 268 -11.35 7.99 13.66
CA ALA A 268 -11.51 8.09 12.22
C ALA A 268 -12.13 9.44 11.81
N VAL A 269 -13.23 9.83 12.47
CA VAL A 269 -13.92 11.11 12.25
C VAL A 269 -13.00 12.31 12.51
N ARG A 270 -12.15 12.24 13.55
CA ARG A 270 -11.16 13.28 13.88
C ARG A 270 -10.12 13.51 12.77
N GLU A 271 -9.74 12.46 12.03
CA GLU A 271 -8.75 12.55 10.96
C GLU A 271 -9.34 13.02 9.62
N LEU A 272 -10.67 13.12 9.52
CA LEU A 272 -11.36 13.52 8.30
C LEU A 272 -11.61 15.04 8.24
N PRO A 273 -11.59 15.66 7.05
CA PRO A 273 -11.84 17.09 6.88
C PRO A 273 -13.34 17.42 6.95
N LEU A 274 -13.95 17.24 8.13
CA LEU A 274 -15.41 17.36 8.35
C LEU A 274 -15.96 18.73 7.93
N ALA A 275 -15.29 19.82 8.33
CA ALA A 275 -15.74 21.17 8.02
C ALA A 275 -15.74 21.47 6.51
N GLU A 276 -14.82 20.90 5.75
CA GLU A 276 -14.78 21.03 4.29
C GLU A 276 -15.77 20.08 3.61
N GLY A 277 -15.94 18.87 4.15
CA GLY A 277 -16.92 17.89 3.70
C GLY A 277 -18.35 18.41 3.80
N VAL A 278 -18.72 18.99 4.95
CA VAL A 278 -20.02 19.64 5.16
C VAL A 278 -20.21 20.81 4.19
N ARG A 279 -19.21 21.69 4.04
CA ARG A 279 -19.26 22.80 3.06
C ARG A 279 -19.39 22.31 1.61
N ALA A 280 -18.76 21.19 1.26
CA ALA A 280 -18.88 20.60 -0.08
C ALA A 280 -20.25 19.94 -0.30
N ALA A 281 -20.77 19.21 0.69
CA ALA A 281 -22.10 18.61 0.64
C ALA A 281 -23.20 19.68 0.54
N VAL A 282 -23.13 20.73 1.36
CA VAL A 282 -24.04 21.89 1.30
C VAL A 282 -23.99 22.57 -0.06
N ARG A 283 -22.79 22.79 -0.65
CA ARG A 283 -22.65 23.33 -2.00
C ARG A 283 -23.26 22.42 -3.07
N ARG A 284 -23.13 21.09 -2.92
CA ARG A 284 -23.68 20.11 -3.86
C ARG A 284 -25.22 20.07 -3.79
N ILE A 285 -25.78 20.10 -2.58
CA ILE A 285 -27.23 20.17 -2.33
C ILE A 285 -27.80 21.50 -2.84
N ARG A 286 -27.13 22.64 -2.56
CA ARG A 286 -27.52 23.95 -3.12
C ARG A 286 -27.40 24.01 -4.63
N GLY A 287 -26.37 23.39 -5.22
CA GLY A 287 -26.21 23.29 -6.66
C GLY A 287 -27.25 22.39 -7.33
N TRP A 288 -27.76 21.37 -6.62
CA TRP A 288 -28.88 20.54 -7.06
C TRP A 288 -30.21 21.28 -6.95
N ALA A 289 -30.44 21.99 -5.84
CA ALA A 289 -31.62 22.84 -5.62
C ALA A 289 -31.66 24.08 -6.53
N GLY A 290 -30.49 24.55 -6.99
CA GLY A 290 -30.35 25.68 -7.91
C GLY A 290 -30.34 25.31 -9.40
N ARG A 291 -30.39 24.02 -9.76
CA ARG A 291 -30.55 23.59 -11.16
C ARG A 291 -32.01 23.76 -11.58
N ARG A 292 -32.36 24.96 -12.01
CA ARG A 292 -33.52 25.16 -12.90
C ARG A 292 -33.17 24.52 -14.26
N PRO A 293 -34.05 23.72 -14.88
CA PRO A 293 -33.86 23.28 -16.25
C PRO A 293 -34.09 24.49 -17.16
N GLY A 294 -33.03 24.93 -17.83
CA GLY A 294 -33.06 26.07 -18.75
C GLY A 294 -32.55 27.36 -18.12
N GLU A 295 -31.72 28.07 -18.88
CA GLU A 295 -31.18 29.41 -18.63
C GLU A 295 -29.95 29.51 -17.71
N GLY A 296 -28.78 29.26 -18.31
CA GLY A 296 -27.52 29.87 -17.90
C GLY A 296 -26.80 30.39 -19.15
N PRO A 297 -26.34 31.65 -19.18
CA PRO A 297 -25.74 32.23 -20.38
C PRO A 297 -24.43 31.50 -20.73
N VAL A 298 -24.27 31.22 -22.02
CA VAL A 298 -23.06 30.61 -22.60
C VAL A 298 -21.89 31.54 -22.32
N ARG A 299 -21.12 31.27 -21.27
CA ARG A 299 -19.94 32.03 -20.91
C ARG A 299 -18.78 31.54 -21.77
N TRP A 300 -18.48 32.28 -22.84
CA TRP A 300 -17.33 32.07 -23.72
C TRP A 300 -16.05 32.01 -22.89
N ARG A 301 -15.56 30.79 -22.66
CA ARG A 301 -14.30 30.50 -21.96
C ARG A 301 -13.24 30.12 -23.00
N MET A 302 -13.04 31.02 -23.97
CA MET A 302 -11.84 31.04 -24.80
C MET A 302 -11.10 32.33 -24.44
N LEU A 303 -9.77 32.25 -24.29
CA LEU A 303 -8.85 33.36 -23.94
C LEU A 303 -8.61 33.62 -22.44
N ARG A 304 -8.36 32.56 -21.66
CA ARG A 304 -7.35 32.61 -20.59
C ARG A 304 -6.47 31.37 -20.70
N GLY A 305 -5.63 31.37 -21.73
CA GLY A 305 -4.46 30.50 -21.78
C GLY A 305 -3.40 31.01 -20.82
N ALA A 306 -2.67 30.07 -20.21
CA ALA A 306 -1.41 30.24 -19.48
C ALA A 306 -1.40 30.36 -17.93
N GLU A 307 -2.52 30.19 -17.21
CA GLU A 307 -2.48 29.94 -15.73
C GLU A 307 -3.64 29.03 -15.26
N GLU A 308 -4.04 28.02 -16.05
CA GLU A 308 -4.82 26.92 -15.49
C GLU A 308 -3.85 26.03 -14.70
N GLU A 309 -3.74 26.34 -13.40
CA GLU A 309 -3.24 25.43 -12.37
C GLU A 309 -3.74 24.01 -12.72
N TYR A 310 -2.82 23.10 -13.05
CA TYR A 310 -3.16 21.73 -13.43
C TYR A 310 -3.90 21.09 -12.26
N ALA A 311 -5.22 21.19 -12.23
CA ALA A 311 -6.06 20.52 -11.27
C ALA A 311 -6.05 19.03 -11.68
N PRO A 312 -5.42 18.14 -10.92
CA PRO A 312 -5.31 16.74 -11.30
C PRO A 312 -6.73 16.19 -11.55
N ARG A 313 -6.98 15.68 -12.76
CA ARG A 313 -8.24 14.97 -13.02
C ARG A 313 -8.24 13.74 -12.11
N GLY A 314 -9.14 13.74 -11.14
CA GLY A 314 -9.27 12.64 -10.20
C GLY A 314 -9.49 11.29 -10.88
N PRO A 315 -9.10 10.17 -10.22
CA PRO A 315 -9.31 8.82 -10.74
C PRO A 315 -10.78 8.58 -11.05
N ARG A 316 -11.07 7.94 -12.20
CA ARG A 316 -12.45 7.64 -12.60
C ARG A 316 -13.01 6.59 -11.64
N LEU A 317 -14.32 6.63 -11.40
CA LEU A 317 -14.98 5.62 -10.55
C LEU A 317 -14.77 4.20 -11.11
N ALA A 318 -14.84 4.07 -12.43
CA ALA A 318 -14.61 2.80 -13.13
C ALA A 318 -13.22 2.19 -12.89
N ASP A 319 -12.20 3.01 -12.57
CA ASP A 319 -10.84 2.52 -12.32
C ASP A 319 -10.75 1.73 -11.00
N SER A 320 -11.72 1.91 -10.10
CA SER A 320 -11.77 1.21 -8.81
C SER A 320 -12.56 -0.10 -8.85
N VAL A 321 -13.39 -0.32 -9.89
CA VAL A 321 -14.22 -1.53 -10.03
C VAL A 321 -13.39 -2.82 -10.02
N PRO A 322 -12.24 -2.92 -10.74
CA PRO A 322 -11.42 -4.13 -10.71
C PRO A 322 -10.92 -4.51 -9.31
N TYR A 323 -10.71 -3.54 -8.42
CA TYR A 323 -10.27 -3.80 -7.04
C TYR A 323 -11.38 -4.41 -6.20
N GLY A 324 -12.63 -3.94 -6.36
CA GLY A 324 -13.79 -4.57 -5.75
C GLY A 324 -14.01 -6.00 -6.27
N VAL A 325 -13.90 -6.21 -7.58
CA VAL A 325 -14.01 -7.56 -8.20
C VAL A 325 -12.90 -8.49 -7.70
N PHE A 326 -11.66 -7.99 -7.62
CA PHE A 326 -10.55 -8.73 -7.03
C PHE A 326 -10.84 -9.09 -5.56
N GLY A 327 -11.28 -8.13 -4.76
CA GLY A 327 -11.67 -8.33 -3.36
C GLY A 327 -12.77 -9.38 -3.19
N LEU A 328 -13.78 -9.36 -4.06
CA LEU A 328 -14.85 -10.36 -4.06
C LEU A 328 -14.31 -11.76 -4.39
N GLY A 329 -13.53 -11.88 -5.48
CA GLY A 329 -12.98 -13.17 -5.90
C GLY A 329 -12.07 -13.77 -4.83
N THR A 330 -11.15 -12.97 -4.29
CA THR A 330 -10.25 -13.41 -3.21
C THR A 330 -10.97 -13.70 -1.91
N GLY A 331 -11.93 -12.86 -1.50
CA GLY A 331 -12.76 -13.10 -0.32
C GLY A 331 -13.56 -14.40 -0.41
N LEU A 332 -14.14 -14.71 -1.57
CA LEU A 332 -14.83 -15.97 -1.82
C LEU A 332 -13.88 -17.17 -1.79
N LEU A 333 -12.68 -17.07 -2.38
CA LEU A 333 -11.69 -18.16 -2.32
C LEU A 333 -11.24 -18.45 -0.89
N VAL A 334 -11.04 -17.42 -0.07
CA VAL A 334 -10.73 -17.56 1.37
C VAL A 334 -11.92 -18.15 2.12
N LEU A 335 -13.14 -17.72 1.82
CA LEU A 335 -14.37 -18.28 2.39
C LEU A 335 -14.48 -19.78 2.10
N TYR A 336 -14.24 -20.19 0.85
CA TYR A 336 -14.23 -21.61 0.48
C TYR A 336 -13.11 -22.39 1.16
N ALA A 337 -11.98 -21.75 1.50
CA ALA A 337 -10.90 -22.40 2.25
C ALA A 337 -11.25 -22.66 3.70
N ALA A 338 -11.98 -21.72 4.30
CA ALA A 338 -12.42 -21.84 5.68
C ALA A 338 -13.64 -22.78 5.81
N LEU A 339 -14.60 -22.69 4.87
CA LEU A 339 -15.94 -23.26 5.02
C LEU A 339 -16.38 -24.19 3.87
N GLY A 340 -15.55 -24.44 2.85
CA GLY A 340 -15.95 -25.14 1.64
C GLY A 340 -16.50 -26.56 1.87
N GLU A 341 -15.97 -27.28 2.85
CA GLU A 341 -16.50 -28.59 3.23
C GLU A 341 -17.87 -28.51 3.91
N VAL A 342 -18.05 -27.53 4.80
CA VAL A 342 -19.35 -27.30 5.47
C VAL A 342 -20.40 -26.88 4.44
N LEU A 343 -20.02 -25.99 3.53
CA LEU A 343 -20.90 -25.55 2.43
C LEU A 343 -21.33 -26.70 1.51
N ALA A 344 -20.52 -27.75 1.40
CA ALA A 344 -20.82 -28.96 0.64
C ALA A 344 -21.58 -30.04 1.45
N GLY A 345 -22.07 -29.70 2.65
CA GLY A 345 -22.82 -30.62 3.52
C GLY A 345 -21.93 -31.45 4.47
N GLY A 346 -20.65 -31.12 4.62
CA GLY A 346 -19.75 -31.71 5.59
C GLY A 346 -20.00 -31.22 7.03
N PRO A 347 -19.38 -31.87 8.05
CA PRO A 347 -19.59 -31.52 9.45
C PRO A 347 -19.01 -30.14 9.80
N ALA A 348 -19.63 -29.46 10.78
CA ALA A 348 -19.18 -28.15 11.26
C ALA A 348 -17.75 -28.15 11.84
N GLU A 349 -17.23 -29.32 12.25
CA GLU A 349 -15.83 -29.49 12.70
C GLU A 349 -14.81 -29.33 11.56
N ALA A 350 -15.26 -29.37 10.30
CA ALA A 350 -14.39 -29.22 9.13
C ALA A 350 -13.87 -27.78 8.95
N VAL A 351 -14.41 -26.79 9.68
CA VAL A 351 -14.09 -25.37 9.58
C VAL A 351 -12.59 -25.15 9.81
N ALA A 352 -11.90 -24.61 8.80
CA ALA A 352 -10.47 -24.34 8.85
C ALA A 352 -10.16 -22.94 9.41
N ALA A 353 -10.71 -22.60 10.59
CA ALA A 353 -10.52 -21.29 11.21
C ALA A 353 -9.04 -20.88 11.39
N PRO A 354 -8.11 -21.79 11.80
CA PRO A 354 -6.69 -21.43 11.91
C PRO A 354 -6.06 -20.99 10.59
N SER A 355 -6.50 -21.56 9.46
CA SER A 355 -6.00 -21.18 8.13
C SER A 355 -6.40 -19.75 7.75
N ALA A 356 -7.62 -19.33 8.10
CA ALA A 356 -8.06 -17.96 7.88
C ALA A 356 -7.25 -16.97 8.73
N VAL A 357 -7.01 -17.30 10.01
CA VAL A 357 -6.16 -16.50 10.91
C VAL A 357 -4.73 -16.41 10.40
N ALA A 358 -4.17 -17.53 9.92
CA ALA A 358 -2.84 -17.56 9.33
C ALA A 358 -2.74 -16.67 8.09
N LEU A 359 -3.73 -16.71 7.19
CA LEU A 359 -3.80 -15.83 6.02
C LEU A 359 -3.85 -14.36 6.43
N THR A 360 -4.69 -13.99 7.40
CA THR A 360 -4.81 -12.61 7.88
C THR A 360 -3.51 -12.11 8.53
N LEU A 361 -2.90 -12.89 9.42
CA LEU A 361 -1.62 -12.53 10.06
C LEU A 361 -0.48 -12.44 9.05
N SER A 362 -0.49 -13.29 8.02
CA SER A 362 0.53 -13.28 6.96
C SER A 362 0.51 -12.02 6.09
N MET A 363 -0.55 -11.19 6.15
CA MET A 363 -0.66 -9.95 5.40
C MET A 363 0.44 -8.94 5.73
N GLY A 364 0.92 -8.90 6.97
CA GLY A 364 2.04 -8.03 7.35
C GLY A 364 3.35 -8.42 6.66
N PRO A 365 3.82 -9.67 6.82
CA PRO A 365 4.95 -10.20 6.04
C PRO A 365 4.75 -10.07 4.52
N ALA A 366 3.54 -10.32 4.01
CA ALA A 366 3.20 -10.17 2.60
C ALA A 366 3.50 -8.75 2.08
N GLU A 367 3.01 -7.73 2.79
CA GLU A 367 3.23 -6.32 2.45
C GLU A 367 4.72 -5.96 2.44
N TRP A 368 5.46 -6.37 3.47
CA TRP A 368 6.91 -6.13 3.52
C TRP A 368 7.63 -6.78 2.33
N LEU A 369 7.25 -8.00 1.95
CA LEU A 369 7.83 -8.71 0.81
C LEU A 369 7.45 -8.10 -0.54
N LEU A 370 6.27 -7.48 -0.66
CA LEU A 370 5.90 -6.69 -1.85
C LEU A 370 6.83 -5.49 -2.00
N HIS A 371 7.05 -4.74 -0.92
CA HIS A 371 7.99 -3.62 -0.91
C HIS A 371 9.42 -4.06 -1.20
N ARG A 372 9.84 -5.19 -0.62
CA ARG A 372 11.17 -5.79 -0.89
C ARG A 372 11.32 -6.19 -2.35
N PHE A 373 10.28 -6.72 -2.97
CA PHE A 373 10.27 -7.05 -4.40
C PHE A 373 10.41 -5.80 -5.26
N ARG A 374 9.68 -4.71 -4.96
CA ARG A 374 9.80 -3.44 -5.70
C ARG A 374 11.18 -2.82 -5.55
N SER A 375 11.69 -2.76 -4.33
CA SER A 375 13.06 -2.31 -4.02
C SER A 375 14.10 -3.11 -4.81
N GLY A 376 14.00 -4.45 -4.77
CA GLY A 376 14.92 -5.36 -5.46
C GLY A 376 14.82 -5.28 -6.98
N SER A 377 13.62 -5.09 -7.52
CA SER A 377 13.42 -4.91 -8.97
C SER A 377 13.97 -3.58 -9.45
N LEU A 378 13.80 -2.50 -8.67
CA LEU A 378 14.40 -1.19 -8.98
C LEU A 378 15.94 -1.25 -8.95
N ALA A 379 16.52 -1.90 -7.94
CA ALA A 379 17.97 -2.13 -7.89
C ALA A 379 18.44 -3.03 -9.05
N GLY A 380 17.64 -4.04 -9.41
CA GLY A 380 17.86 -4.88 -10.58
C GLY A 380 17.83 -4.10 -11.89
N LEU A 381 16.92 -3.12 -12.01
CA LEU A 381 16.80 -2.24 -13.17
C LEU A 381 18.02 -1.33 -13.31
N ARG A 382 18.46 -0.71 -12.21
CA ARG A 382 19.65 0.18 -12.17
C ARG A 382 20.94 -0.58 -12.53
N SER A 383 21.06 -1.83 -12.10
CA SER A 383 22.30 -2.61 -12.26
C SER A 383 22.35 -3.49 -13.52
N ALA A 384 21.24 -3.68 -14.24
CA ALA A 384 21.18 -4.62 -15.36
C ALA A 384 21.55 -3.94 -16.68
N ARG A 385 22.56 -4.49 -17.38
CA ARG A 385 23.00 -4.01 -18.70
C ARG A 385 22.23 -4.64 -19.88
N SER A 386 21.27 -5.52 -19.63
CA SER A 386 20.42 -6.12 -20.66
C SER A 386 19.03 -6.54 -20.15
N PRO A 387 18.00 -6.60 -21.02
CA PRO A 387 16.65 -7.05 -20.64
C PRO A 387 16.62 -8.47 -20.08
N ARG A 388 17.46 -9.37 -20.60
CA ARG A 388 17.55 -10.76 -20.13
C ARG A 388 18.16 -10.83 -18.72
N ALA A 389 19.21 -10.04 -18.46
CA ALA A 389 19.82 -9.95 -17.13
C ALA A 389 18.85 -9.37 -16.11
N PHE A 390 18.12 -8.31 -16.48
CA PHE A 390 17.05 -7.74 -15.67
C PHE A 390 15.99 -8.79 -15.33
N ARG A 391 15.45 -9.50 -16.34
CA ARG A 391 14.43 -10.54 -16.15
C ARG A 391 14.89 -11.63 -15.18
N ARG A 392 16.13 -12.10 -15.29
CA ARG A 392 16.69 -13.10 -14.35
C ARG A 392 16.76 -12.58 -12.92
N ARG A 393 17.21 -11.34 -12.71
CA ARG A 393 17.28 -10.71 -11.37
C ARG A 393 15.90 -10.47 -10.77
N MET A 394 14.95 -10.00 -11.58
CA MET A 394 13.55 -9.84 -11.16
C MET A 394 12.96 -11.19 -10.75
N LEU A 395 13.11 -12.23 -11.59
CA LEU A 395 12.61 -13.58 -11.28
C LEU A 395 13.25 -14.18 -10.02
N ALA A 396 14.56 -14.00 -9.83
CA ALA A 396 15.23 -14.46 -8.61
C ALA A 396 14.68 -13.74 -7.36
N THR A 397 14.40 -12.44 -7.47
CA THR A 397 13.79 -11.65 -6.39
C THR A 397 12.34 -12.10 -6.14
N LEU A 398 11.57 -12.35 -7.19
CA LEU A 398 10.21 -12.87 -7.13
C LEU A 398 10.15 -14.20 -6.39
N VAL A 399 10.95 -15.18 -6.85
CA VAL A 399 10.99 -16.53 -6.27
C VAL A 399 11.41 -16.47 -4.81
N ARG A 400 12.42 -15.65 -4.47
CA ARG A 400 12.84 -15.47 -3.07
C ARG A 400 11.73 -14.89 -2.21
N CYS A 401 11.07 -13.81 -2.66
CA CYS A 401 10.01 -13.18 -1.88
C CYS A 401 8.82 -14.11 -1.70
N LEU A 402 8.40 -14.80 -2.77
CA LEU A 402 7.32 -15.77 -2.71
C LEU A 402 7.66 -16.95 -1.79
N ALA A 403 8.87 -17.51 -1.89
CA ALA A 403 9.30 -18.61 -1.04
C ALA A 403 9.31 -18.22 0.46
N VAL A 404 9.83 -17.05 0.79
CA VAL A 404 9.81 -16.53 2.18
C VAL A 404 8.37 -16.34 2.66
N TYR A 405 7.51 -15.75 1.83
CA TYR A 405 6.10 -15.56 2.17
C TYR A 405 5.40 -16.90 2.44
N LEU A 406 5.56 -17.88 1.55
CA LEU A 406 4.94 -19.20 1.70
C LEU A 406 5.48 -19.96 2.92
N ALA A 407 6.77 -19.82 3.23
CA ALA A 407 7.36 -20.40 4.44
C ALA A 407 6.75 -19.78 5.72
N VAL A 408 6.59 -18.45 5.76
CA VAL A 408 5.93 -17.76 6.87
C VAL A 408 4.47 -18.18 6.99
N LEU A 409 3.74 -18.27 5.87
CA LEU A 409 2.35 -18.71 5.87
C LEU A 409 2.22 -20.16 6.35
N LEU A 410 3.12 -21.06 5.95
CA LEU A 410 3.15 -22.43 6.44
C LEU A 410 3.39 -22.48 7.95
N ALA A 411 4.37 -21.71 8.44
CA ALA A 411 4.69 -21.65 9.86
C ALA A 411 3.50 -21.12 10.69
N LEU A 412 2.82 -20.07 10.22
CA LEU A 412 1.61 -19.54 10.84
C LEU A 412 0.45 -20.55 10.80
N GLY A 413 0.28 -21.26 9.68
CA GLY A 413 -0.75 -22.31 9.55
C GLY A 413 -0.50 -23.46 10.52
N LEU A 414 0.74 -23.95 10.62
CA LEU A 414 1.13 -25.01 11.56
C LEU A 414 0.95 -24.55 13.01
N ALA A 415 1.45 -23.36 13.36
CA ALA A 415 1.28 -22.80 14.70
C ALA A 415 -0.20 -22.62 15.06
N GLY A 416 -1.01 -22.10 14.12
CA GLY A 416 -2.44 -21.95 14.30
C GLY A 416 -3.14 -23.28 14.57
N THR A 417 -2.84 -24.33 13.79
CA THR A 417 -3.40 -25.67 14.01
C THR A 417 -2.96 -26.27 15.35
N LEU A 418 -1.72 -26.07 15.77
CA LEU A 418 -1.20 -26.60 17.05
C LEU A 418 -1.80 -25.89 18.27
N LEU A 419 -2.05 -24.58 18.17
CA LEU A 419 -2.56 -23.76 19.27
C LEU A 419 -4.08 -23.78 19.40
N TRP A 420 -4.80 -24.27 18.38
CA TRP A 420 -6.26 -24.22 18.34
C TRP A 420 -6.89 -25.56 18.76
N PRO A 421 -7.55 -25.65 19.92
CA PRO A 421 -8.14 -26.89 20.40
C PRO A 421 -9.22 -27.41 19.44
N GLY A 422 -9.16 -28.70 19.10
CA GLY A 422 -10.13 -29.33 18.20
C GLY A 422 -10.04 -28.91 16.73
N ALA A 423 -9.01 -28.16 16.34
CA ALA A 423 -8.82 -27.81 14.93
C ALA A 423 -8.50 -29.07 14.09
N PRO A 424 -9.07 -29.18 12.88
CA PRO A 424 -8.70 -30.26 11.98
C PRO A 424 -7.21 -30.17 11.62
N GLY A 425 -6.54 -31.32 11.61
CA GLY A 425 -5.12 -31.39 11.29
C GLY A 425 -4.80 -30.79 9.91
N LEU A 426 -3.63 -30.15 9.80
CA LEU A 426 -3.15 -29.56 8.55
C LEU A 426 -2.60 -30.66 7.63
N THR A 427 -3.51 -31.43 7.03
CA THR A 427 -3.18 -32.48 6.06
C THR A 427 -2.42 -31.92 4.86
N GLY A 428 -1.71 -32.77 4.10
CA GLY A 428 -0.95 -32.34 2.92
C GLY A 428 -1.80 -31.56 1.90
N ILE A 429 -3.05 -31.95 1.68
CA ILE A 429 -3.98 -31.24 0.81
C ILE A 429 -4.34 -29.86 1.39
N ARG A 430 -4.67 -29.77 2.69
CA ARG A 430 -5.00 -28.49 3.34
C ARG A 430 -3.82 -27.52 3.34
N ALA A 431 -2.61 -28.03 3.62
CA ALA A 431 -1.38 -27.26 3.53
C ALA A 431 -1.14 -26.77 2.09
N ALA A 432 -1.24 -27.66 1.09
CA ALA A 432 -1.05 -27.29 -0.32
C ALA A 432 -2.07 -26.22 -0.76
N THR A 433 -3.35 -26.39 -0.44
CA THR A 433 -4.39 -25.40 -0.75
C THR A 433 -4.14 -24.06 -0.06
N LEU A 434 -3.75 -24.06 1.22
CA LEU A 434 -3.40 -22.84 1.95
C LEU A 434 -2.25 -22.09 1.26
N LEU A 435 -1.19 -22.80 0.87
CA LEU A 435 -0.03 -22.19 0.20
C LEU A 435 -0.37 -21.68 -1.21
N LEU A 436 -1.18 -22.43 -1.97
CA LEU A 436 -1.64 -21.99 -3.29
C LEU A 436 -2.52 -20.75 -3.20
N LEU A 437 -3.45 -20.70 -2.24
CA LEU A 437 -4.23 -19.49 -1.96
C LEU A 437 -3.35 -18.34 -1.53
N GLY A 438 -2.38 -18.58 -0.65
CA GLY A 438 -1.35 -17.61 -0.32
C GLY A 438 -0.67 -17.05 -1.57
N ALA A 439 -0.22 -17.92 -2.48
CA ALA A 439 0.42 -17.52 -3.72
C ALA A 439 -0.53 -16.69 -4.60
N VAL A 440 -1.80 -17.07 -4.72
CA VAL A 440 -2.84 -16.30 -5.44
C VAL A 440 -2.99 -14.90 -4.85
N MET A 441 -3.13 -14.80 -3.52
CA MET A 441 -3.30 -13.52 -2.83
C MET A 441 -2.08 -12.62 -3.03
N TRP A 442 -0.88 -13.14 -2.77
CA TRP A 442 0.35 -12.35 -2.85
C TRP A 442 0.67 -11.91 -4.28
N THR A 443 0.55 -12.81 -5.27
CA THR A 443 0.79 -12.46 -6.68
C THR A 443 -0.29 -11.53 -7.23
N GLY A 444 -1.55 -11.66 -6.77
CA GLY A 444 -2.63 -10.74 -7.08
C GLY A 444 -2.37 -9.32 -6.56
N LEU A 445 -1.97 -9.20 -5.29
CA LEU A 445 -1.57 -7.91 -4.68
C LEU A 445 -0.33 -7.33 -5.36
N LEU A 446 0.62 -8.19 -5.75
CA LEU A 446 1.77 -7.77 -6.53
C LEU A 446 1.35 -7.13 -7.85
N LEU A 447 0.51 -7.81 -8.64
CA LEU A 447 0.00 -7.26 -9.90
C LEU A 447 -0.76 -5.95 -9.69
N GLN A 448 -1.57 -5.83 -8.62
CA GLN A 448 -2.23 -4.58 -8.26
C GLN A 448 -1.24 -3.44 -7.99
N SER A 449 -0.16 -3.71 -7.27
CA SER A 449 0.85 -2.70 -6.96
C SER A 449 1.52 -2.13 -8.22
N PHE A 450 1.55 -2.91 -9.31
CA PHE A 450 2.04 -2.52 -10.63
C PHE A 450 0.93 -2.04 -11.59
N GLY A 451 -0.29 -1.78 -11.10
CA GLY A 451 -1.43 -1.31 -11.89
C GLY A 451 -2.09 -2.37 -12.78
N ALA A 452 -1.65 -3.63 -12.71
CA ALA A 452 -2.18 -4.76 -13.47
C ALA A 452 -3.35 -5.47 -12.75
N VAL A 453 -4.25 -4.69 -12.13
CA VAL A 453 -5.38 -5.25 -11.34
C VAL A 453 -6.39 -6.00 -12.20
N ARG A 454 -6.67 -5.55 -13.43
CA ARG A 454 -7.71 -6.16 -14.30
C ARG A 454 -7.47 -7.65 -14.57
N PRO A 455 -6.29 -8.08 -15.04
CA PRO A 455 -6.04 -9.50 -15.24
C PRO A 455 -6.03 -10.28 -13.91
N ALA A 456 -5.54 -9.69 -12.81
CA ALA A 456 -5.59 -10.34 -11.50
C ALA A 456 -7.04 -10.56 -11.01
N ALA A 457 -7.90 -9.55 -11.18
CA ALA A 457 -9.31 -9.59 -10.86
C ALA A 457 -10.05 -10.63 -11.71
N ALA A 458 -9.75 -10.70 -13.02
CA ALA A 458 -10.33 -11.70 -13.90
C ALA A 458 -9.97 -13.13 -13.47
N VAL A 459 -8.71 -13.40 -13.13
CA VAL A 459 -8.30 -14.73 -12.64
C VAL A 459 -9.00 -15.08 -11.32
N CYS A 460 -8.99 -14.16 -10.34
CA CYS A 460 -9.60 -14.42 -9.03
C CYS A 460 -11.12 -14.57 -9.13
N ALA A 461 -11.80 -13.76 -9.96
CA ALA A 461 -13.24 -13.86 -10.18
C ALA A 461 -13.59 -15.16 -10.91
N SER A 462 -12.85 -15.54 -11.96
CA SER A 462 -13.08 -16.82 -12.67
C SER A 462 -12.86 -18.02 -11.74
N ALA A 463 -11.83 -17.98 -10.88
CA ALA A 463 -11.57 -19.01 -9.90
C ALA A 463 -12.72 -19.12 -8.87
N ALA A 464 -13.19 -17.98 -8.36
CA ALA A 464 -14.34 -17.94 -7.45
C ALA A 464 -15.61 -18.49 -8.11
N VAL A 465 -15.92 -18.08 -9.35
CA VAL A 465 -17.05 -18.60 -10.14
C VAL A 465 -16.93 -20.10 -10.35
N ALA A 466 -15.75 -20.61 -10.75
CA ALA A 466 -15.53 -22.03 -10.93
C ALA A 466 -15.78 -22.82 -9.63
N GLN A 467 -15.29 -22.31 -8.50
CA GLN A 467 -15.53 -22.91 -7.18
C GLN A 467 -17.01 -22.88 -6.79
N SER A 468 -17.70 -21.75 -7.00
CA SER A 468 -19.14 -21.63 -6.76
C SER A 468 -19.95 -22.58 -7.61
N LEU A 469 -19.63 -22.70 -8.90
CA LEU A 469 -20.32 -23.62 -9.81
C LEU A 469 -20.10 -25.07 -9.40
N ALA A 470 -18.87 -25.47 -9.07
CA ALA A 470 -18.58 -26.82 -8.61
C ALA A 470 -19.36 -27.16 -7.33
N LEU A 471 -19.46 -26.21 -6.39
CA LEU A 471 -20.28 -26.36 -5.19
C LEU A 471 -21.78 -26.53 -5.52
N LEU A 472 -22.33 -25.66 -6.38
CA LEU A 472 -23.76 -25.68 -6.74
C LEU A 472 -24.17 -26.93 -7.53
N THR A 473 -23.26 -27.48 -8.32
CA THR A 473 -23.48 -28.67 -9.14
C THR A 473 -23.10 -29.97 -8.44
N GLY A 474 -22.52 -29.90 -7.24
CA GLY A 474 -22.01 -31.07 -6.52
C GLY A 474 -20.86 -31.78 -7.25
N LEU A 475 -20.15 -31.07 -8.14
CA LEU A 475 -19.10 -31.67 -8.97
C LEU A 475 -17.81 -31.85 -8.18
N GLY A 476 -17.42 -33.11 -7.97
CA GLY A 476 -16.14 -33.49 -7.38
C GLY A 476 -16.07 -33.28 -5.87
N GLN A 477 -14.97 -33.75 -5.27
CA GLN A 477 -14.74 -33.58 -3.84
C GLN A 477 -14.33 -32.12 -3.55
N PRO A 478 -14.97 -31.41 -2.60
CA PRO A 478 -14.74 -29.97 -2.37
C PRO A 478 -13.27 -29.61 -2.17
N ARG A 479 -12.51 -30.44 -1.45
CA ARG A 479 -11.08 -30.26 -1.20
C ARG A 479 -10.24 -30.32 -2.48
N LEU A 480 -10.53 -31.28 -3.36
CA LEU A 480 -9.79 -31.48 -4.61
C LEU A 480 -10.14 -30.38 -5.61
N VAL A 481 -11.42 -30.03 -5.71
CA VAL A 481 -11.87 -28.89 -6.53
C VAL A 481 -11.12 -27.63 -6.10
N GLN A 482 -11.09 -27.36 -4.80
CA GLN A 482 -10.41 -26.18 -4.29
C GLN A 482 -8.91 -26.19 -4.57
N LEU A 483 -8.24 -27.33 -4.41
CA LEU A 483 -6.83 -27.48 -4.72
C LEU A 483 -6.55 -27.18 -6.20
N VAL A 484 -7.37 -27.71 -7.11
CA VAL A 484 -7.27 -27.50 -8.56
C VAL A 484 -7.55 -26.04 -8.93
N VAL A 485 -8.59 -25.43 -8.37
CA VAL A 485 -8.93 -24.02 -8.59
C VAL A 485 -7.83 -23.09 -8.07
N ALA A 486 -7.32 -23.31 -6.87
CA ALA A 486 -6.23 -22.52 -6.31
C ALA A 486 -4.93 -22.73 -7.11
N GLY A 487 -4.63 -23.96 -7.53
CA GLY A 487 -3.46 -24.30 -8.34
C GLY A 487 -3.48 -23.63 -9.71
N THR A 488 -4.61 -23.72 -10.41
CA THR A 488 -4.81 -23.10 -11.74
C THR A 488 -4.74 -21.58 -11.66
N ALA A 489 -5.38 -20.96 -10.65
CA ALA A 489 -5.30 -19.53 -10.41
C ALA A 489 -3.86 -19.07 -10.09
N ALA A 490 -3.14 -19.82 -9.24
CA ALA A 490 -1.75 -19.53 -8.89
C ALA A 490 -0.84 -19.60 -10.13
N ALA A 491 -1.00 -20.62 -10.97
CA ALA A 491 -0.24 -20.77 -12.21
C ALA A 491 -0.53 -19.65 -13.22
N ALA A 492 -1.81 -19.28 -13.38
CA ALA A 492 -2.22 -18.16 -14.24
C ALA A 492 -1.63 -16.83 -13.76
N LEU A 493 -1.72 -16.53 -12.45
CA LEU A 493 -1.14 -15.31 -11.88
C LEU A 493 0.39 -15.30 -11.96
N ALA A 494 1.06 -16.42 -11.70
CA ALA A 494 2.51 -16.54 -11.87
C ALA A 494 2.94 -16.28 -13.32
N THR A 495 2.18 -16.79 -14.29
CA THR A 495 2.41 -16.55 -15.72
C THR A 495 2.23 -15.05 -16.04
N LEU A 496 1.16 -14.43 -15.56
CA LEU A 496 0.91 -12.99 -15.73
C LEU A 496 2.01 -12.14 -15.10
N VAL A 497 2.48 -12.47 -13.89
CA VAL A 497 3.61 -11.79 -13.25
C VAL A 497 4.86 -11.88 -14.12
N CYS A 498 5.21 -13.08 -14.62
CA CYS A 498 6.37 -13.25 -15.50
C CYS A 498 6.27 -12.44 -16.79
N LEU A 499 5.08 -12.38 -17.42
CA LEU A 499 4.84 -11.67 -18.68
C LEU A 499 4.78 -10.14 -18.52
N LEU A 500 4.12 -9.67 -17.46
CA LEU A 500 3.88 -8.24 -17.23
C LEU A 500 5.07 -7.58 -16.54
N LEU A 501 5.58 -8.17 -15.46
CA LEU A 501 6.66 -7.59 -14.65
C LEU A 501 8.05 -7.96 -15.18
N GLY A 502 8.15 -8.90 -16.13
CA GLY A 502 9.41 -9.21 -16.82
C GLY A 502 9.90 -8.11 -17.76
N ARG A 503 9.03 -7.14 -18.09
CA ARG A 503 9.35 -5.99 -18.93
C ARG A 503 9.88 -4.85 -18.07
N ALA A 504 11.05 -4.30 -18.45
CA ALA A 504 11.67 -3.18 -17.74
C ALA A 504 10.76 -1.94 -17.67
N THR A 505 9.89 -1.74 -18.66
CA THR A 505 8.92 -0.64 -18.71
C THR A 505 7.86 -0.71 -17.62
N ALA A 506 7.62 -1.87 -17.01
CA ALA A 506 6.67 -2.01 -15.90
C ALA A 506 7.20 -1.42 -14.58
N HIS A 507 8.50 -1.09 -14.51
CA HIS A 507 9.18 -0.60 -13.30
C HIS A 507 9.60 0.87 -13.40
N ARG A 508 9.11 1.57 -14.42
CA ARG A 508 9.16 3.03 -14.54
C ARG A 508 7.90 3.60 -13.89
#